data_AF-A0A1B9IKW0-F1
#
_entry.id   AF-A0A1B9IKW0-F1
#
_cell.length_a   1.000
_cell.length_b   1.000
_cell.length_c   1.000
_cell.angle_alpha   90.00
_cell.angle_beta   90.00
_cell.angle_gamma   90.00
#
_symmetry.space_group_name_H-M   'P 1'
#
loop_
_entity.id
_entity.type
_entity.pdbx_description
1 polymer ?
#
loop_
_entity_poly.entity_id
_entity_poly.type
_entity_poly.pdbx_seq_one_letter_code
_entity_poly.pdbx_strand_id
1 'polypeptide(L)'
;MTRYIASPFPSPLYIGSSAAARVWSIKHIRVSILENLSISDLASNLRLSRGIFHDVARVLYRSMDYVNYEQVQKACTNVRRLRYYTNLIRHINLGDSLEVYLNQSLFNAFPSLRSADRDDEHLILQDQSPSSSPDDPLSFTRTKMILWERYHDSLDIACGYYFRDLVGHKIPMDEWEVDRRISYTFIYEDEEYTSLSANGESTFVLNSFYKCWNEGTGLFESIIDELDLSCVLTSRRLLREMTDIYQKQKDGKDISMPRKLRLAIFEEDDNLTCLTEVFSGILEELEMYYYFTGPVDGQPPLTTTTIHSFFSKSLNWSIGNKLKSLTVLLKVEELSPDTRGSLDDLNLDHSDKRHLLNLEKFTITLDFHQLPTSQKSLEGVLDRNPDMSQIAKGMVAMGGTGCVYTLDATGSENDKEVGKGLTKALKVEIMRLWVDSPAEIGWEHVKTK
;
A
#
# COMPACT_ATOMS: atom_id res chain seq x y z
N MET A 1 26.42 29.01 30.17
CA MET A 1 25.71 27.72 30.03
C MET A 1 26.26 27.01 28.81
N THR A 2 27.30 26.21 29.04
CA THR A 2 28.16 25.65 28.00
C THR A 2 27.64 24.27 27.62
N ARG A 3 27.23 24.09 26.36
CA ARG A 3 26.73 22.81 25.84
C ARG A 3 27.91 21.85 25.67
N TYR A 4 27.84 20.71 26.34
CA TYR A 4 28.69 19.55 26.06
C TYR A 4 28.35 19.02 24.67
N ILE A 5 29.26 19.21 23.72
CA ILE A 5 29.25 18.50 22.44
C ILE A 5 29.78 17.10 22.76
N ALA A 6 28.88 16.11 22.76
CA ALA A 6 29.27 14.71 22.84
C ALA A 6 30.04 14.35 21.56
N SER A 7 31.37 14.27 21.68
CA SER A 7 32.24 13.61 20.71
C SER A 7 31.74 12.20 20.45
N PRO A 8 31.74 11.69 19.20
CA PRO A 8 31.57 10.26 18.97
C PRO A 8 32.74 9.57 19.68
N PHE A 9 32.41 8.68 20.60
CA PHE A 9 33.40 7.84 21.26
C PHE A 9 34.19 7.10 20.18
N PRO A 10 35.54 7.15 20.18
CA PRO A 10 36.30 6.18 19.42
C PRO A 10 35.90 4.81 19.96
N SER A 11 35.42 3.93 19.08
CA SER A 11 35.17 2.53 19.41
C SER A 11 36.37 2.00 20.20
N PRO A 12 36.17 1.27 21.31
CA PRO A 12 37.29 0.75 22.07
C PRO A 12 38.16 -0.05 21.10
N LEU A 13 39.37 0.44 20.88
CA LEU A 13 40.41 -0.28 20.15
C LEU A 13 40.59 -1.59 20.92
N TYR A 14 39.98 -2.66 20.40
CA TYR A 14 40.15 -4.02 20.90
C TYR A 14 41.62 -4.38 20.73
N ILE A 15 42.40 -4.14 21.78
CA ILE A 15 43.76 -4.61 21.92
C ILE A 15 43.66 -6.15 21.99
N GLY A 16 43.98 -6.82 20.88
CA GLY A 16 44.19 -8.26 20.84
C GLY A 16 43.23 -9.12 20.02
N SER A 17 42.46 -8.59 19.06
CA SER A 17 41.78 -9.49 18.10
C SER A 17 42.80 -10.05 17.10
N SER A 18 42.97 -11.38 17.09
CA SER A 18 43.83 -12.05 16.12
C SER A 18 43.42 -11.67 14.68
N ALA A 19 44.35 -11.78 13.73
CA ALA A 19 44.02 -11.56 12.31
C ALA A 19 42.81 -12.41 11.88
N ALA A 20 42.72 -13.65 12.36
CA ALA A 20 41.60 -14.55 12.15
C ALA A 20 40.27 -14.00 12.70
N ALA A 21 40.26 -13.43 13.92
CA ALA A 21 39.05 -12.83 14.50
C ALA A 21 38.55 -11.62 13.68
N ARG A 22 39.48 -10.81 13.15
CA ARG A 22 39.13 -9.69 12.26
C ARG A 22 38.57 -10.17 10.93
N VAL A 23 39.19 -11.17 10.31
CA VAL A 23 38.66 -11.80 9.09
C VAL A 23 37.27 -12.39 9.33
N TRP A 24 37.09 -13.12 10.44
CA TRP A 24 35.81 -13.72 10.82
C TRP A 24 34.73 -12.69 11.11
N SER A 25 35.08 -11.48 11.55
CA SER A 25 34.11 -10.41 11.79
C SER A 25 33.47 -9.88 10.50
N ILE A 26 34.14 -10.04 9.35
CA ILE A 26 33.67 -9.58 8.04
C ILE A 26 32.65 -10.60 7.49
N LYS A 27 31.37 -10.22 7.46
CA LYS A 27 30.24 -11.11 7.12
C LYS A 27 30.43 -11.86 5.80
N HIS A 28 30.82 -11.18 4.72
CA HIS A 28 30.96 -11.82 3.41
C HIS A 28 32.10 -12.87 3.39
N ILE A 29 33.24 -12.57 4.03
CA ILE A 29 34.36 -13.54 4.11
C ILE A 29 33.95 -14.72 4.98
N ARG A 30 33.32 -14.48 6.13
CA ARG A 30 32.81 -15.54 7.01
C ARG A 30 31.89 -16.48 6.26
N VAL A 31 30.96 -15.95 5.48
CA VAL A 31 30.03 -16.76 4.68
C VAL A 31 30.77 -17.57 3.63
N SER A 32 31.73 -16.98 2.90
CA SER A 32 32.54 -17.74 1.95
C SER A 32 33.36 -18.85 2.62
N ILE A 33 33.86 -18.64 3.84
CA ILE A 33 34.52 -19.71 4.61
C ILE A 33 33.52 -20.83 4.92
N LEU A 34 32.33 -20.47 5.43
CA LEU A 34 31.27 -21.43 5.76
C LEU A 34 30.80 -22.23 4.53
N GLU A 35 30.70 -21.62 3.35
CA GLU A 35 30.32 -22.29 2.09
C GLU A 35 31.30 -23.39 1.67
N ASN A 36 32.54 -23.36 2.17
CA ASN A 36 33.56 -24.37 1.89
C ASN A 36 33.67 -25.45 3.00
N LEU A 37 32.85 -25.38 4.04
CA LEU A 37 32.83 -26.38 5.11
C LEU A 37 31.95 -27.58 4.75
N SER A 38 32.28 -28.73 5.33
CA SER A 38 31.40 -29.91 5.22
C SER A 38 30.07 -29.69 5.94
N ILE A 39 29.03 -30.41 5.53
CA ILE A 39 27.71 -30.40 6.21
C ILE A 39 27.85 -30.72 7.71
N SER A 40 28.74 -31.65 8.07
CA SER A 40 29.02 -32.02 9.46
C SER A 40 29.62 -30.86 10.25
N ASP A 41 30.55 -30.12 9.65
CA ASP A 41 31.17 -28.95 10.27
C ASP A 41 30.16 -27.83 10.42
N LEU A 42 29.35 -27.56 9.39
CA LEU A 42 28.27 -26.58 9.44
C LEU A 42 27.26 -26.91 10.56
N ALA A 43 26.80 -28.16 10.63
CA ALA A 43 25.90 -28.60 11.69
C ALA A 43 26.49 -28.38 13.10
N SER A 44 27.80 -28.60 13.26
CA SER A 44 28.50 -28.33 14.52
C SER A 44 28.58 -26.83 14.82
N ASN A 45 28.76 -25.99 13.79
CA ASN A 45 28.88 -24.54 13.92
C ASN A 45 27.54 -23.85 14.26
N LEU A 46 26.38 -24.47 13.99
CA LEU A 46 25.06 -23.93 14.36
C LEU A 46 24.94 -23.64 15.88
N ARG A 47 25.74 -24.33 16.71
CA ARG A 47 25.65 -24.26 18.17
C ARG A 47 26.57 -23.21 18.81
N LEU A 48 27.45 -22.56 18.03
CA LEU A 48 28.51 -21.71 18.59
C LEU A 48 28.01 -20.36 19.11
N SER A 49 27.16 -19.66 18.36
CA SER A 49 26.56 -18.40 18.79
C SER A 49 25.35 -18.03 17.94
N ARG A 50 24.49 -17.14 18.44
CA ARG A 50 23.33 -16.61 17.67
C ARG A 50 23.77 -15.94 16.36
N GLY A 51 24.81 -15.12 16.39
CA GLY A 51 25.29 -14.42 15.19
C GLY A 51 25.83 -15.37 14.12
N ILE A 52 26.44 -16.49 14.52
CA ILE A 52 26.95 -17.52 13.60
C ILE A 52 25.82 -18.44 13.11
N PHE A 53 24.83 -18.73 13.97
CA PHE A 53 23.69 -19.59 13.63
C PHE A 53 23.02 -19.16 12.32
N HIS A 54 22.76 -17.86 12.14
CA HIS A 54 22.09 -17.38 10.93
C HIS A 54 22.92 -17.60 9.67
N ASP A 55 24.21 -17.26 9.70
CA ASP A 55 25.09 -17.42 8.55
C ASP A 55 25.27 -18.91 8.20
N VAL A 56 25.42 -19.77 9.21
CA VAL A 56 25.56 -21.23 9.04
C VAL A 56 24.28 -21.86 8.52
N ALA A 57 23.13 -21.54 9.12
CA ALA A 57 21.84 -22.06 8.68
C ALA A 57 21.57 -21.63 7.23
N ARG A 58 21.90 -20.38 6.87
CA ARG A 58 21.72 -19.90 5.50
C ARG A 58 22.56 -20.68 4.49
N VAL A 59 23.78 -21.07 4.84
CA VAL A 59 24.62 -21.91 3.97
C VAL A 59 24.07 -23.34 3.92
N LEU A 60 23.76 -23.92 5.08
CA LEU A 60 23.34 -25.31 5.24
C LEU A 60 22.00 -25.61 4.54
N TYR A 61 21.03 -24.70 4.65
CA TYR A 61 19.68 -24.85 4.10
C TYR A 61 19.51 -24.15 2.75
N ARG A 62 20.58 -23.63 2.13
CA ARG A 62 20.51 -22.93 0.84
C ARG A 62 19.96 -23.81 -0.27
N SER A 63 20.36 -25.09 -0.26
CA SER A 63 19.91 -26.11 -1.20
C SER A 63 19.46 -27.32 -0.41
N MET A 64 18.35 -27.94 -0.82
CA MET A 64 17.76 -29.07 -0.11
C MET A 64 17.07 -30.01 -1.08
N ASP A 65 17.14 -31.31 -0.83
CA ASP A 65 16.29 -32.28 -1.53
C ASP A 65 14.89 -32.28 -0.94
N TYR A 66 13.85 -32.46 -1.76
CA TYR A 66 12.47 -32.46 -1.30
C TYR A 66 12.20 -33.55 -0.26
N VAL A 67 12.81 -34.74 -0.44
CA VAL A 67 12.76 -35.83 0.56
C VAL A 67 13.34 -35.39 1.91
N ASN A 68 14.45 -34.64 1.88
CA ASN A 68 15.07 -34.11 3.09
C ASN A 68 14.20 -33.02 3.72
N TYR A 69 13.55 -32.17 2.91
CA TYR A 69 12.54 -31.22 3.39
C TYR A 69 11.39 -31.94 4.10
N GLU A 70 10.82 -33.01 3.53
CA GLU A 70 9.75 -33.76 4.19
C GLU A 70 10.21 -34.36 5.52
N GLN A 71 11.43 -34.87 5.58
CA GLN A 71 12.01 -35.39 6.83
C GLN A 71 12.19 -34.27 7.86
N VAL A 72 12.68 -33.10 7.44
CA VAL A 72 12.81 -31.92 8.31
C VAL A 72 11.43 -31.44 8.77
N GLN A 73 10.42 -31.43 7.90
CA GLN A 73 9.04 -31.08 8.24
C GLN A 73 8.45 -32.06 9.27
N LYS A 74 8.68 -33.37 9.09
CA LYS A 74 8.22 -34.41 10.02
C LYS A 74 8.97 -34.36 11.36
N ALA A 75 10.27 -34.05 11.35
CA ALA A 75 11.11 -34.02 12.54
C ALA A 75 11.07 -32.68 13.32
N CYS A 76 10.79 -31.58 12.63
CA CYS A 76 10.78 -30.25 13.23
C CYS A 76 9.40 -29.95 13.83
N THR A 77 9.23 -30.28 15.10
CA THR A 77 8.02 -29.97 15.86
C THR A 77 7.82 -28.45 16.08
N ASN A 78 8.91 -27.68 15.99
CA ASN A 78 8.85 -26.23 16.09
C ASN A 78 8.62 -25.61 14.71
N VAL A 79 7.39 -25.19 14.45
CA VAL A 79 7.01 -24.69 13.13
C VAL A 79 7.72 -23.38 12.75
N ARG A 80 8.10 -22.53 13.71
CA ARG A 80 8.92 -21.35 13.42
C ARG A 80 10.29 -21.72 12.90
N ARG A 81 10.91 -22.71 13.54
CA ARG A 81 12.23 -23.19 13.16
C ARG A 81 12.17 -23.84 11.77
N LEU A 82 11.12 -24.60 11.48
CA LEU A 82 10.86 -25.15 10.16
C LEU A 82 10.74 -24.03 9.12
N ARG A 83 9.88 -23.02 9.34
CA ARG A 83 9.70 -21.90 8.40
C ARG A 83 10.98 -21.09 8.19
N TYR A 84 11.75 -20.88 9.25
CA TYR A 84 13.06 -20.25 9.14
C TYR A 84 13.95 -21.04 8.18
N TYR A 85 14.02 -22.37 8.32
CA TYR A 85 14.79 -23.20 7.41
C TYR A 85 14.22 -23.20 5.99
N THR A 86 12.91 -23.28 5.80
CA THR A 86 12.31 -23.29 4.46
C THR A 86 12.47 -21.96 3.73
N ASN A 87 12.48 -20.84 4.44
CA ASN A 87 12.80 -19.52 3.88
C ASN A 87 14.27 -19.36 3.47
N LEU A 88 15.17 -20.21 3.95
CA LEU A 88 16.57 -20.18 3.53
C LEU A 88 16.82 -20.97 2.25
N ILE A 89 15.86 -21.83 1.86
CA ILE A 89 15.95 -22.65 0.66
C ILE A 89 15.83 -21.76 -0.58
N ARG A 90 16.89 -21.75 -1.36
CA ARG A 90 17.00 -21.07 -2.67
C ARG A 90 16.95 -22.07 -3.82
N HIS A 91 17.35 -23.31 -3.58
CA HIS A 91 17.41 -24.34 -4.60
C HIS A 91 16.79 -25.61 -4.03
N ILE A 92 15.83 -26.21 -4.73
CA ILE A 92 15.24 -27.49 -4.30
C ILE A 92 15.40 -28.56 -5.36
N ASN A 93 15.89 -29.73 -4.97
CA ASN A 93 15.92 -30.90 -5.84
C ASN A 93 14.69 -31.75 -5.58
N LEU A 94 13.81 -31.87 -6.56
CA LEU A 94 12.54 -32.59 -6.45
C LEU A 94 12.72 -34.11 -6.57
N GLY A 95 13.81 -34.57 -7.21
CA GLY A 95 14.06 -35.97 -7.55
C GLY A 95 12.92 -36.63 -8.34
N ASP A 96 12.84 -37.96 -8.26
CA ASP A 96 11.80 -38.79 -8.90
C ASP A 96 10.39 -38.62 -8.29
N SER A 97 10.15 -37.61 -7.44
CA SER A 97 8.89 -37.46 -6.72
C SER A 97 7.76 -37.03 -7.66
N LEU A 98 7.12 -38.03 -8.28
CA LEU A 98 6.11 -37.93 -9.35
C LEU A 98 4.89 -37.05 -9.02
N GLU A 99 4.64 -36.75 -7.75
CA GLU A 99 3.47 -36.01 -7.28
C GLU A 99 3.72 -34.53 -6.99
N VAL A 100 4.98 -34.07 -7.00
CA VAL A 100 5.28 -32.65 -6.80
C VAL A 100 5.05 -31.92 -8.12
N TYR A 101 3.77 -31.66 -8.42
CA TYR A 101 3.44 -30.64 -9.41
C TYR A 101 4.13 -29.34 -8.99
N LEU A 102 4.89 -28.73 -9.91
CA LEU A 102 5.42 -27.36 -9.78
C LEU A 102 4.22 -26.41 -9.74
N ASN A 103 3.53 -26.39 -8.61
CA ASN A 103 2.34 -25.62 -8.38
C ASN A 103 2.67 -24.50 -7.38
N GLN A 104 1.67 -23.66 -7.13
CA GLN A 104 1.71 -22.60 -6.13
C GLN A 104 2.05 -23.10 -4.72
N SER A 105 1.83 -24.39 -4.39
CA SER A 105 2.14 -24.93 -3.05
C SER A 105 3.64 -25.04 -2.81
N LEU A 106 4.45 -25.27 -3.85
CA LEU A 106 5.91 -25.28 -3.73
C LEU A 106 6.46 -23.90 -3.38
N PHE A 107 5.96 -22.84 -4.02
CA PHE A 107 6.36 -21.46 -3.72
C PHE A 107 5.87 -20.99 -2.35
N ASN A 108 4.70 -21.48 -1.90
CA ASN A 108 4.22 -21.25 -0.54
C ASN A 108 5.10 -21.95 0.51
N ALA A 109 5.65 -23.13 0.19
CA ALA A 109 6.55 -23.87 1.06
C ALA A 109 7.95 -23.24 1.11
N PHE A 110 8.41 -22.68 -0.01
CA PHE A 110 9.75 -22.08 -0.16
C PHE A 110 9.67 -20.66 -0.73
N PRO A 111 9.32 -19.65 0.08
CA PRO A 111 9.12 -18.26 -0.39
C PRO A 111 10.35 -17.61 -1.03
N SER A 112 11.53 -18.18 -0.79
CA SER A 112 12.81 -17.69 -1.25
C SER A 112 13.40 -18.49 -2.40
N LEU A 113 12.65 -19.45 -2.95
CA LEU A 113 13.09 -20.36 -4.00
C LEU A 113 13.50 -19.62 -5.28
N ARG A 114 14.62 -20.04 -5.87
CA ARG A 114 15.24 -19.47 -7.08
C ARG A 114 15.48 -20.52 -8.17
N SER A 115 15.60 -21.79 -7.82
CA SER A 115 15.55 -22.86 -8.81
C SER A 115 14.95 -24.11 -8.22
N ALA A 116 14.38 -24.93 -9.10
CA ALA A 116 13.96 -26.29 -8.80
C ALA A 116 14.56 -27.23 -9.85
N ASP A 117 15.13 -28.33 -9.40
CA ASP A 117 15.76 -29.32 -10.27
C ASP A 117 14.94 -30.62 -10.24
N ARG A 118 14.71 -31.21 -11.41
CA ARG A 118 14.04 -32.52 -11.55
C ARG A 118 14.70 -33.32 -12.67
N ASP A 119 15.24 -34.49 -12.37
CA ASP A 119 15.69 -35.48 -13.36
C ASP A 119 16.56 -34.87 -14.48
N ASP A 120 17.59 -34.09 -14.09
CA ASP A 120 18.49 -33.32 -14.97
C ASP A 120 17.87 -32.11 -15.71
N GLU A 121 16.57 -31.86 -15.54
CA GLU A 121 15.92 -30.61 -15.95
C GLU A 121 16.11 -29.52 -14.87
N HIS A 122 16.88 -28.49 -15.23
CA HIS A 122 17.09 -27.31 -14.39
C HIS A 122 16.03 -26.24 -14.69
N LEU A 123 15.06 -26.07 -13.79
CA LEU A 123 14.15 -24.94 -13.84
C LEU A 123 14.76 -23.78 -13.04
N ILE A 124 15.43 -22.88 -13.75
CA ILE A 124 15.85 -21.60 -13.20
C ILE A 124 14.61 -20.71 -13.11
N LEU A 125 14.18 -20.40 -11.89
CA LEU A 125 13.15 -19.42 -11.65
C LEU A 125 13.82 -18.06 -11.74
N GLN A 126 13.57 -17.36 -12.85
CA GLN A 126 14.12 -16.02 -13.05
C GLN A 126 13.68 -15.15 -11.87
N ASP A 127 14.68 -14.54 -11.20
CA ASP A 127 14.54 -13.78 -9.97
C ASP A 127 13.30 -12.88 -10.08
N GLN A 128 12.20 -13.26 -9.43
CA GLN A 128 11.10 -12.35 -9.18
C GLN A 128 11.63 -11.38 -8.13
N SER A 129 12.49 -10.47 -8.57
CA SER A 129 12.57 -9.16 -7.95
C SER A 129 11.12 -8.69 -7.79
N PRO A 130 10.76 -8.01 -6.71
CA PRO A 130 9.50 -7.27 -6.67
C PRO A 130 9.60 -6.17 -7.73
N SER A 131 9.45 -6.54 -9.00
CA SER A 131 9.21 -5.60 -10.08
C SER A 131 7.91 -4.95 -9.71
N SER A 132 7.95 -3.63 -9.62
CA SER A 132 6.85 -2.72 -9.33
C SER A 132 5.78 -2.69 -10.44
N SER A 133 5.55 -3.83 -11.10
CA SER A 133 4.50 -4.06 -12.08
C SER A 133 4.07 -5.53 -11.93
N PRO A 134 2.78 -5.79 -11.65
CA PRO A 134 2.21 -7.12 -11.62
C PRO A 134 1.89 -7.52 -13.06
N ASP A 135 2.91 -7.84 -13.84
CA ASP A 135 2.66 -8.49 -15.13
C ASP A 135 2.37 -9.98 -14.83
N ASP A 136 1.09 -10.32 -14.99
CA ASP A 136 0.43 -11.56 -14.62
C ASP A 136 1.08 -12.80 -15.27
N PRO A 137 1.02 -13.96 -14.59
CA PRO A 137 0.24 -15.03 -15.23
C PRO A 137 -0.57 -15.90 -14.26
N LEU A 138 -1.88 -15.98 -14.53
CA LEU A 138 -2.66 -17.22 -14.51
C LEU A 138 -2.81 -17.95 -13.16
N SER A 139 -3.17 -17.21 -12.12
CA SER A 139 -3.79 -17.79 -10.91
C SER A 139 -5.20 -17.24 -10.79
N PHE A 140 -6.19 -18.07 -11.12
CA PHE A 140 -7.65 -17.81 -11.07
C PHE A 140 -8.21 -17.58 -9.64
N THR A 141 -7.44 -16.97 -8.75
CA THR A 141 -7.87 -16.65 -7.39
C THR A 141 -8.01 -15.15 -7.24
N ARG A 142 -9.23 -14.72 -6.86
CA ARG A 142 -9.71 -13.32 -6.81
C ARG A 142 -8.95 -12.38 -5.86
N THR A 143 -7.95 -12.87 -5.12
CA THR A 143 -7.19 -12.09 -4.13
C THR A 143 -5.73 -12.50 -4.12
N LYS A 144 -4.86 -11.51 -4.33
CA LYS A 144 -3.40 -11.65 -4.27
C LYS A 144 -2.90 -10.85 -3.05
N MET A 145 -2.03 -11.44 -2.22
CA MET A 145 -1.51 -10.74 -1.03
C MET A 145 -0.02 -11.04 -0.78
N ILE A 146 0.66 -10.07 -0.17
CA ILE A 146 2.03 -10.20 0.32
C ILE A 146 1.97 -10.21 1.85
N LEU A 147 2.27 -11.36 2.45
CA LEU A 147 2.26 -11.53 3.90
C LEU A 147 3.65 -11.24 4.46
N TRP A 148 3.68 -10.43 5.50
CA TRP A 148 4.86 -10.09 6.30
C TRP A 148 4.67 -10.64 7.70
N GLU A 149 5.66 -11.40 8.16
CA GLU A 149 5.65 -11.96 9.51
C GLU A 149 6.75 -11.29 10.34
N ARG A 150 6.36 -10.69 11.46
CA ARG A 150 7.30 -10.11 12.43
C ARG A 150 7.43 -11.03 13.64
N TYR A 151 8.66 -11.42 13.93
CA TYR A 151 8.99 -12.25 15.07
C TYR A 151 9.39 -11.38 16.28
N HIS A 152 9.13 -11.84 17.50
CA HIS A 152 9.51 -11.11 18.73
C HIS A 152 11.03 -10.94 18.88
N ASP A 153 11.85 -11.74 18.18
CA ASP A 153 13.28 -11.50 18.10
C ASP A 153 13.55 -10.44 17.02
N SER A 154 14.12 -9.31 17.44
CA SER A 154 14.16 -8.01 16.73
C SER A 154 14.84 -7.95 15.35
N LEU A 155 15.22 -9.09 14.75
CA LEU A 155 16.10 -9.15 13.59
C LEU A 155 15.53 -9.90 12.38
N ASP A 156 14.42 -10.63 12.51
CA ASP A 156 13.90 -11.47 11.43
C ASP A 156 12.53 -10.99 10.94
N ILE A 157 12.50 -10.59 9.67
CA ILE A 157 11.30 -10.32 8.88
C ILE A 157 11.27 -11.36 7.77
N ALA A 158 10.19 -12.15 7.69
CA ALA A 158 9.95 -13.06 6.58
C ALA A 158 8.83 -12.50 5.69
N CYS A 159 9.01 -12.57 4.38
CA CYS A 159 8.05 -12.14 3.38
C CYS A 159 7.73 -13.31 2.44
N GLY A 160 6.48 -13.43 2.02
CA GLY A 160 6.05 -14.39 1.01
C GLY A 160 4.86 -13.88 0.21
N TYR A 161 4.73 -14.35 -1.02
CA TYR A 161 3.57 -14.13 -1.88
C TYR A 161 2.55 -15.24 -1.62
N TYR A 162 1.30 -14.86 -1.40
CA TYR A 162 0.22 -15.80 -1.13
C TYR A 162 -1.01 -15.47 -1.97
N PHE A 163 -1.68 -16.53 -2.42
CA PHE A 163 -2.94 -16.48 -3.14
C PHE A 163 -3.99 -17.15 -2.28
N ARG A 164 -5.09 -16.47 -1.97
CA ARG A 164 -6.13 -17.00 -1.07
C ARG A 164 -7.52 -16.54 -1.50
N ASP A 165 -8.54 -17.26 -1.03
CA ASP A 165 -9.94 -16.83 -1.08
C ASP A 165 -10.23 -15.89 0.11
N LEU A 166 -11.04 -14.86 -0.12
CA LEU A 166 -11.54 -13.88 0.86
C LEU A 166 -12.19 -14.54 2.09
N VAL A 167 -12.96 -15.59 1.84
CA VAL A 167 -13.81 -16.25 2.86
C VAL A 167 -13.16 -17.52 3.41
N GLY A 168 -12.22 -18.09 2.66
CA GLY A 168 -11.91 -19.52 2.76
C GLY A 168 -11.17 -19.95 4.01
N HIS A 169 -10.14 -19.24 4.46
CA HIS A 169 -9.19 -19.80 5.43
C HIS A 169 -8.80 -18.78 6.49
N LYS A 170 -9.28 -19.00 7.73
CA LYS A 170 -8.69 -18.37 8.92
C LYS A 170 -7.19 -18.50 8.84
N ILE A 171 -6.49 -17.38 8.88
CA ILE A 171 -5.04 -17.39 9.07
C ILE A 171 -4.86 -17.96 10.48
N PRO A 172 -4.21 -19.12 10.69
CA PRO A 172 -4.16 -19.74 12.02
C PRO A 172 -3.37 -18.83 12.96
N MET A 173 -4.09 -18.00 13.74
CA MET A 173 -3.53 -16.99 14.64
C MET A 173 -3.27 -17.58 16.04
N ASP A 174 -4.00 -18.62 16.41
CA ASP A 174 -4.18 -19.04 17.81
C ASP A 174 -3.00 -19.81 18.43
N GLU A 175 -1.95 -20.14 17.68
CA GLU A 175 -0.86 -21.02 18.15
C GLU A 175 0.56 -20.41 18.07
N TRP A 176 0.69 -19.13 17.71
CA TRP A 176 1.98 -18.57 17.29
C TRP A 176 2.27 -17.21 17.94
N GLU A 177 3.35 -17.06 18.74
CA GLU A 177 3.90 -15.74 19.13
C GLU A 177 4.56 -15.05 17.90
N VAL A 178 3.77 -14.71 16.88
CA VAL A 178 4.18 -14.02 15.66
C VAL A 178 3.13 -12.96 15.34
N ASP A 179 3.56 -11.71 15.19
CA ASP A 179 2.68 -10.65 14.70
C ASP A 179 2.62 -10.77 13.18
N ARG A 180 1.50 -11.28 12.66
CA ARG A 180 1.24 -11.35 11.22
C ARG A 180 0.67 -10.03 10.73
N ARG A 181 1.24 -9.52 9.64
CA ARG A 181 0.84 -8.27 9.01
C ARG A 181 0.84 -8.47 7.50
N ILE A 182 -0.20 -8.05 6.83
CA ILE A 182 -0.28 -8.11 5.38
C ILE A 182 0.22 -6.77 4.86
N SER A 183 1.37 -6.73 4.19
CA SER A 183 1.90 -5.44 3.73
C SER A 183 1.09 -4.86 2.58
N TYR A 184 0.57 -5.73 1.73
CA TYR A 184 -0.06 -5.35 0.49
C TYR A 184 -1.04 -6.43 0.10
N THR A 185 -2.29 -6.06 -0.11
CA THR A 185 -3.32 -6.92 -0.66
C THR A 185 -3.95 -6.25 -1.87
N PHE A 186 -4.20 -7.04 -2.88
CA PHE A 186 -4.87 -6.66 -4.11
C PHE A 186 -6.11 -7.52 -4.30
N ILE A 187 -7.27 -6.88 -4.41
CA ILE A 187 -8.56 -7.51 -4.68
C ILE A 187 -9.05 -6.98 -6.02
N TYR A 188 -9.39 -7.88 -6.94
CA TYR A 188 -9.94 -7.54 -8.24
C TYR A 188 -11.19 -8.34 -8.52
N GLU A 189 -12.03 -7.79 -9.39
CA GLU A 189 -13.21 -8.49 -9.89
C GLU A 189 -12.84 -9.33 -11.12
N ASP A 190 -13.25 -10.59 -11.12
CA ASP A 190 -13.02 -11.52 -12.22
C ASP A 190 -14.14 -11.40 -13.26
N GLU A 191 -13.77 -11.05 -14.50
CA GLU A 191 -14.68 -10.87 -15.63
C GLU A 191 -15.47 -12.14 -15.97
N GLU A 192 -14.96 -13.33 -15.63
CA GLU A 192 -15.65 -14.60 -15.93
C GLU A 192 -16.86 -14.89 -15.03
N TYR A 193 -17.04 -14.14 -13.93
CA TYR A 193 -18.11 -14.36 -12.94
C TYR A 193 -19.11 -13.22 -12.81
N THR A 194 -19.05 -12.21 -13.67
CA THR A 194 -20.02 -11.10 -13.70
C THR A 194 -21.33 -11.54 -14.36
N SER A 195 -22.22 -12.20 -13.60
CA SER A 195 -23.65 -12.04 -13.84
C SER A 195 -24.02 -10.63 -13.35
N LEU A 196 -23.83 -9.63 -14.21
CA LEU A 196 -24.20 -8.25 -13.94
C LEU A 196 -25.68 -8.22 -13.54
N SER A 197 -25.96 -7.81 -12.30
CA SER A 197 -27.32 -7.42 -11.94
C SER A 197 -27.70 -6.19 -12.77
N ALA A 198 -29.00 -5.89 -12.92
CA ALA A 198 -29.50 -4.72 -13.66
C ALA A 198 -28.92 -3.37 -13.17
N ASN A 199 -28.22 -3.36 -12.04
CA ASN A 199 -27.59 -2.20 -11.41
C ASN A 199 -26.06 -2.19 -11.57
N GLY A 200 -25.47 -3.09 -12.36
CA GLY A 200 -24.03 -3.10 -12.66
C GLY A 200 -23.11 -3.68 -11.57
N GLU A 201 -23.62 -4.15 -10.43
CA GLU A 201 -22.80 -4.75 -9.37
C GLU A 201 -22.79 -6.30 -9.46
N SER A 202 -21.59 -6.92 -9.38
CA SER A 202 -21.45 -8.34 -8.99
C SER A 202 -21.78 -8.49 -7.51
N THR A 203 -23.07 -8.68 -7.26
CA THR A 203 -23.66 -8.59 -5.91
C THR A 203 -23.06 -9.60 -4.93
N PHE A 204 -22.74 -10.83 -5.35
CA PHE A 204 -22.31 -11.86 -4.38
C PHE A 204 -20.91 -11.62 -3.80
N VAL A 205 -19.94 -11.24 -4.63
CA VAL A 205 -18.53 -11.09 -4.20
C VAL A 205 -18.38 -9.84 -3.33
N LEU A 206 -18.96 -8.73 -3.76
CA LEU A 206 -18.96 -7.49 -2.97
C LEU A 206 -19.70 -7.68 -1.65
N ASN A 207 -20.82 -8.42 -1.61
CA ASN A 207 -21.52 -8.74 -0.36
C ASN A 207 -20.61 -9.50 0.62
N SER A 208 -19.91 -10.53 0.13
CA SER A 208 -18.98 -11.31 0.95
C SER A 208 -17.80 -10.47 1.44
N PHE A 209 -17.25 -9.61 0.58
CA PHE A 209 -16.18 -8.69 0.93
C PHE A 209 -16.58 -7.73 2.06
N TYR A 210 -17.68 -7.00 1.89
CA TYR A 210 -18.17 -6.06 2.92
C TYR A 210 -18.56 -6.80 4.20
N LYS A 211 -19.15 -7.99 4.09
CA LYS A 211 -19.45 -8.83 5.25
C LYS A 211 -18.17 -9.18 6.03
N CYS A 212 -17.14 -9.69 5.36
CA CYS A 212 -15.87 -10.01 6.00
C CYS A 212 -15.22 -8.78 6.64
N TRP A 213 -15.26 -7.62 5.98
CA TRP A 213 -14.72 -6.38 6.53
C TRP A 213 -15.50 -5.92 7.77
N ASN A 214 -16.83 -5.87 7.67
CA ASN A 214 -17.73 -5.46 8.75
C ASN A 214 -17.70 -6.36 9.99
N GLU A 215 -17.38 -7.64 9.79
CA GLU A 215 -17.28 -8.64 10.85
C GLU A 215 -15.85 -8.78 11.37
N GLY A 216 -14.84 -8.18 10.71
CA GLY A 216 -13.43 -8.36 11.03
C GLY A 216 -12.98 -9.82 10.82
N THR A 217 -13.54 -10.51 9.83
CA THR A 217 -13.28 -11.93 9.56
C THR A 217 -12.47 -12.14 8.27
N GLY A 218 -11.89 -13.33 8.12
CA GLY A 218 -11.11 -13.68 6.93
C GLY A 218 -9.84 -12.84 6.81
N LEU A 219 -9.69 -12.09 5.71
CA LEU A 219 -8.54 -11.20 5.49
C LEU A 219 -8.40 -10.14 6.60
N PHE A 220 -9.52 -9.64 7.09
CA PHE A 220 -9.58 -8.53 8.05
C PHE A 220 -9.34 -8.97 9.50
N GLU A 221 -9.08 -10.27 9.74
CA GLU A 221 -8.54 -10.76 11.02
C GLU A 221 -7.08 -10.33 11.23
N SER A 222 -6.37 -9.93 10.16
CA SER A 222 -4.98 -9.48 10.20
C SER A 222 -4.85 -7.96 10.01
N ILE A 223 -3.75 -7.39 10.48
CA ILE A 223 -3.39 -5.99 10.19
C ILE A 223 -2.96 -5.89 8.73
N ILE A 224 -3.52 -4.93 7.98
CA ILE A 224 -3.21 -4.70 6.57
C ILE A 224 -2.54 -3.32 6.43
N ASP A 225 -1.46 -3.22 5.67
CA ASP A 225 -0.79 -1.93 5.43
C ASP A 225 -1.32 -1.22 4.22
N GLU A 226 -1.51 -1.95 3.14
CA GLU A 226 -2.01 -1.42 1.91
C GLU A 226 -3.04 -2.38 1.33
N LEU A 227 -4.23 -1.86 1.08
CA LEU A 227 -5.31 -2.56 0.40
C LEU A 227 -5.61 -1.83 -0.90
N ASP A 228 -5.45 -2.52 -2.02
CA ASP A 228 -5.82 -2.03 -3.35
C ASP A 228 -7.06 -2.79 -3.84
N LEU A 229 -8.14 -2.04 -4.05
CA LEU A 229 -9.40 -2.51 -4.59
C LEU A 229 -9.47 -2.13 -6.06
N SER A 230 -9.02 -3.04 -6.91
CA SER A 230 -9.15 -2.96 -8.37
C SER A 230 -10.51 -3.49 -8.82
N CYS A 231 -11.55 -2.92 -8.23
CA CYS A 231 -12.93 -3.07 -8.66
C CYS A 231 -13.64 -1.74 -8.45
N VAL A 232 -14.65 -1.47 -9.26
CA VAL A 232 -15.39 -0.21 -9.19
C VAL A 232 -16.45 -0.31 -8.09
N LEU A 233 -16.37 0.55 -7.08
CA LEU A 233 -17.31 0.59 -5.97
C LEU A 233 -18.25 1.79 -6.09
N THR A 234 -19.56 1.59 -5.89
CA THR A 234 -20.51 2.69 -5.83
C THR A 234 -20.33 3.51 -4.55
N SER A 235 -20.26 4.84 -4.66
CA SER A 235 -20.00 5.73 -3.51
C SER A 235 -21.06 5.58 -2.41
N ARG A 236 -22.34 5.43 -2.78
CA ARG A 236 -23.46 5.28 -1.82
C ARG A 236 -23.32 4.03 -0.96
N ARG A 237 -22.99 2.90 -1.60
CA ARG A 237 -22.79 1.63 -0.89
C ARG A 237 -21.56 1.72 -0.01
N LEU A 238 -20.43 2.18 -0.56
CA LEU A 238 -19.20 2.34 0.19
C LEU A 238 -19.40 3.23 1.42
N LEU A 239 -20.13 4.34 1.27
CA LEU A 239 -20.43 5.27 2.37
C LEU A 239 -21.21 4.57 3.49
N ARG A 240 -22.24 3.79 3.14
CA ARG A 240 -23.03 3.03 4.11
C ARG A 240 -22.15 2.05 4.89
N GLU A 241 -21.36 1.25 4.20
CA GLU A 241 -20.54 0.20 4.82
C GLU A 241 -19.42 0.81 5.69
N MET A 242 -18.73 1.84 5.19
CA MET A 242 -17.67 2.51 5.95
C MET A 242 -18.21 3.25 7.18
N THR A 243 -19.41 3.81 7.09
CA THR A 243 -20.07 4.43 8.25
C THR A 243 -20.40 3.39 9.32
N ASP A 244 -20.88 2.21 8.94
CA ASP A 244 -21.13 1.10 9.87
C ASP A 244 -19.84 0.62 10.54
N ILE A 245 -18.75 0.45 9.79
CA ILE A 245 -17.42 0.11 10.35
C ILE A 245 -16.95 1.18 11.34
N TYR A 246 -17.01 2.45 10.95
CA TYR A 246 -16.60 3.56 11.80
C TYR A 246 -17.39 3.61 13.10
N GLN A 247 -18.72 3.40 13.04
CA GLN A 247 -19.56 3.36 14.23
C GLN A 247 -19.22 2.16 15.11
N LYS A 248 -19.04 0.97 14.53
CA LYS A 248 -18.63 -0.24 15.27
C LYS A 248 -17.28 -0.06 16.00
N GLN A 249 -16.32 0.63 15.38
CA GLN A 249 -15.05 0.96 16.02
C GLN A 249 -15.24 1.93 17.19
N LYS A 250 -16.11 2.94 17.05
CA LYS A 250 -16.49 3.83 18.17
C LYS A 250 -17.14 3.08 19.32
N ASP A 251 -17.91 2.04 19.01
CA ASP A 251 -18.56 1.16 19.99
C ASP A 251 -17.58 0.12 20.60
N GLY A 252 -16.29 0.18 20.23
CA GLY A 252 -15.23 -0.66 20.80
C GLY A 252 -15.03 -2.01 20.12
N LYS A 253 -15.62 -2.25 18.94
CA LYS A 253 -15.30 -3.44 18.16
C LYS A 253 -13.92 -3.31 17.52
N ASP A 254 -13.12 -4.35 17.65
CA ASP A 254 -11.81 -4.43 17.02
C ASP A 254 -11.96 -4.86 15.56
N ILE A 255 -12.08 -3.88 14.67
CA ILE A 255 -12.11 -4.09 13.21
C ILE A 255 -10.82 -3.51 12.65
N SER A 256 -9.97 -4.38 12.11
CA SER A 256 -8.71 -3.98 11.47
C SER A 256 -9.00 -3.14 10.22
N MET A 257 -8.40 -1.95 10.16
CA MET A 257 -8.45 -1.08 8.98
C MET A 257 -7.09 -1.07 8.30
N PRO A 258 -7.04 -1.11 6.95
CA PRO A 258 -5.79 -0.93 6.25
C PRO A 258 -5.22 0.46 6.57
N ARG A 259 -3.90 0.57 6.67
CA ARG A 259 -3.27 1.89 6.83
C ARG A 259 -3.49 2.76 5.58
N LYS A 260 -3.31 2.15 4.40
CA LYS A 260 -3.51 2.75 3.08
C LYS A 260 -4.60 2.01 2.30
N LEU A 261 -5.55 2.76 1.74
CA LEU A 261 -6.59 2.23 0.86
C LEU A 261 -6.48 2.89 -0.52
N ARG A 262 -6.39 2.07 -1.56
CA ARG A 262 -6.49 2.48 -2.95
C ARG A 262 -7.77 1.89 -3.53
N LEU A 263 -8.58 2.70 -4.18
CA LEU A 263 -9.83 2.20 -4.77
C LEU A 263 -10.31 3.06 -5.94
N ALA A 264 -11.08 2.42 -6.80
CA ALA A 264 -11.84 3.09 -7.85
C ALA A 264 -13.30 3.27 -7.42
N ILE A 265 -13.83 4.49 -7.59
CA ILE A 265 -15.20 4.83 -7.20
C ILE A 265 -16.01 5.18 -8.43
N PHE A 266 -17.23 4.64 -8.50
CA PHE A 266 -18.31 5.21 -9.28
C PHE A 266 -19.16 6.10 -8.37
N GLU A 267 -19.08 7.39 -8.58
CA GLU A 267 -19.68 8.36 -7.68
C GLU A 267 -21.15 8.64 -8.00
N GLU A 268 -22.00 8.30 -7.04
CA GLU A 268 -23.40 8.67 -6.97
C GLU A 268 -23.60 9.84 -5.99
N ASP A 269 -24.53 10.74 -6.33
CA ASP A 269 -25.05 11.83 -5.48
C ASP A 269 -24.01 12.73 -4.81
N ASP A 270 -22.85 12.99 -5.45
CA ASP A 270 -21.85 13.95 -4.93
C ASP A 270 -21.38 13.58 -3.49
N ASN A 271 -21.24 12.26 -3.26
CA ASN A 271 -20.93 11.66 -1.96
C ASN A 271 -19.42 11.63 -1.62
N LEU A 272 -18.55 12.14 -2.50
CA LEU A 272 -17.09 12.08 -2.29
C LEU A 272 -16.63 12.76 -1.00
N THR A 273 -17.23 13.90 -0.67
CA THR A 273 -16.92 14.64 0.56
C THR A 273 -17.30 13.85 1.81
N CYS A 274 -18.50 13.26 1.83
CA CYS A 274 -18.98 12.41 2.92
C CYS A 274 -18.09 11.18 3.11
N LEU A 275 -17.65 10.56 2.01
CA LEU A 275 -16.69 9.45 2.06
C LEU A 275 -15.36 9.89 2.66
N THR A 276 -14.85 11.04 2.23
CA THR A 276 -13.59 11.60 2.74
C THR A 276 -13.66 11.85 4.25
N GLU A 277 -14.79 12.36 4.75
CA GLU A 277 -15.02 12.55 6.19
C GLU A 277 -14.97 11.22 6.96
N VAL A 278 -15.71 10.20 6.50
CA VAL A 278 -15.72 8.88 7.17
C VAL A 278 -14.33 8.25 7.13
N PHE A 279 -13.66 8.26 5.97
CA PHE A 279 -12.32 7.72 5.84
C PHE A 279 -11.28 8.45 6.69
N SER A 280 -11.46 9.76 6.90
CA SER A 280 -10.53 10.56 7.69
C SER A 280 -10.36 10.08 9.14
N GLY A 281 -11.38 9.42 9.68
CA GLY A 281 -11.36 8.85 11.03
C GLY A 281 -10.74 7.45 11.12
N ILE A 282 -10.60 6.72 10.00
CA ILE A 282 -10.29 5.28 10.00
C ILE A 282 -9.00 4.92 9.24
N LEU A 283 -8.57 5.72 8.26
CA LEU A 283 -7.38 5.49 7.43
C LEU A 283 -6.28 6.52 7.67
N GLU A 284 -5.03 6.15 7.38
CA GLU A 284 -3.92 7.11 7.30
C GLU A 284 -3.72 7.61 5.86
N GLU A 285 -3.96 6.78 4.86
CA GLU A 285 -3.77 7.14 3.45
C GLU A 285 -4.96 6.68 2.61
N LEU A 286 -5.51 7.59 1.81
CA LEU A 286 -6.62 7.32 0.89
C LEU A 286 -6.23 7.75 -0.53
N GLU A 287 -6.37 6.83 -1.48
CA GLU A 287 -6.10 7.07 -2.89
C GLU A 287 -7.29 6.64 -3.75
N MET A 288 -8.03 7.62 -4.26
CA MET A 288 -9.13 7.41 -5.19
C MET A 288 -8.62 7.62 -6.61
N TYR A 289 -8.71 6.58 -7.45
CA TYR A 289 -8.15 6.61 -8.80
C TYR A 289 -9.17 6.21 -9.88
N TYR A 290 -8.84 6.54 -11.12
CA TYR A 290 -9.63 6.18 -12.30
C TYR A 290 -9.35 4.73 -12.71
N TYR A 291 -10.39 3.88 -12.79
CA TYR A 291 -10.27 2.50 -13.28
C TYR A 291 -10.45 2.47 -14.79
N PHE A 292 -9.36 2.22 -15.52
CA PHE A 292 -9.37 2.18 -16.97
C PHE A 292 -9.86 0.81 -17.48
N THR A 293 -11.12 0.72 -17.91
CA THR A 293 -11.66 -0.44 -18.65
C THR A 293 -11.78 -0.13 -20.14
N GLY A 294 -10.65 0.21 -20.76
CA GLY A 294 -10.54 0.32 -22.22
C GLY A 294 -11.16 1.58 -22.85
N PRO A 295 -10.96 1.77 -24.16
CA PRO A 295 -11.42 2.94 -24.88
C PRO A 295 -12.91 2.78 -25.22
N VAL A 296 -13.79 3.42 -24.48
CA VAL A 296 -15.22 3.45 -24.82
C VAL A 296 -15.73 4.87 -24.75
N ASP A 297 -15.86 5.48 -25.93
CA ASP A 297 -16.68 6.67 -26.14
C ASP A 297 -18.06 6.44 -25.49
N GLY A 298 -18.47 7.35 -24.60
CA GLY A 298 -19.81 7.34 -24.01
C GLY A 298 -19.95 6.68 -22.64
N GLN A 299 -18.86 6.34 -21.94
CA GLN A 299 -18.99 5.98 -20.53
C GLN A 299 -19.38 7.20 -19.66
N PRO A 300 -20.29 7.00 -18.69
CA PRO A 300 -20.62 8.06 -17.74
C PRO A 300 -19.38 8.45 -16.92
N PRO A 301 -19.31 9.71 -16.44
CA PRO A 301 -18.20 10.13 -15.60
C PRO A 301 -18.16 9.26 -14.35
N LEU A 302 -16.97 8.80 -13.96
CA LEU A 302 -16.78 8.06 -12.71
C LEU A 302 -16.93 8.98 -11.49
N THR A 303 -16.65 10.28 -11.63
CA THR A 303 -16.89 11.29 -10.58
C THR A 303 -17.86 12.38 -11.03
N THR A 304 -18.79 12.72 -10.16
CA THR A 304 -19.73 13.83 -10.34
C THR A 304 -19.34 15.04 -9.52
N THR A 305 -18.54 14.87 -8.46
CA THR A 305 -17.99 15.97 -7.66
C THR A 305 -17.07 16.84 -8.51
N THR A 306 -17.35 18.13 -8.52
CA THR A 306 -16.51 19.14 -9.18
C THR A 306 -15.65 19.86 -8.15
N ILE A 307 -14.62 20.57 -8.63
CA ILE A 307 -13.71 21.34 -7.76
C ILE A 307 -14.50 22.28 -6.84
N HIS A 308 -15.51 22.97 -7.39
CA HIS A 308 -16.36 23.87 -6.62
C HIS A 308 -17.19 23.12 -5.58
N SER A 309 -17.87 22.03 -5.97
CA SER A 309 -18.66 21.25 -5.02
C SER A 309 -17.81 20.74 -3.85
N PHE A 310 -16.62 20.20 -4.16
CA PHE A 310 -15.71 19.64 -3.16
C PHE A 310 -15.30 20.66 -2.10
N PHE A 311 -14.89 21.86 -2.51
CA PHE A 311 -14.44 22.91 -1.58
C PHE A 311 -15.57 23.73 -0.95
N SER A 312 -16.75 23.78 -1.56
CA SER A 312 -17.92 24.48 -1.00
C SER A 312 -18.56 23.76 0.19
N LYS A 313 -18.34 22.45 0.31
CA LYS A 313 -18.84 21.66 1.44
C LYS A 313 -17.91 21.80 2.64
N SER A 314 -18.48 22.19 3.78
CA SER A 314 -17.74 22.23 5.04
C SER A 314 -17.45 20.81 5.50
N LEU A 315 -16.21 20.35 5.34
CA LEU A 315 -15.84 19.03 5.80
C LEU A 315 -15.83 18.98 7.34
N ASN A 316 -16.64 18.10 7.93
CA ASN A 316 -16.74 17.96 9.38
C ASN A 316 -15.66 17.05 9.94
N TRP A 317 -14.44 17.57 10.00
CA TRP A 317 -13.28 16.85 10.50
C TRP A 317 -13.28 16.82 12.03
N SER A 318 -13.24 15.63 12.64
CA SER A 318 -13.21 15.45 14.09
C SER A 318 -11.79 15.50 14.66
N ILE A 319 -11.66 15.86 15.94
CA ILE A 319 -10.41 15.70 16.70
C ILE A 319 -10.04 14.21 16.71
N GLY A 320 -8.82 13.87 16.28
CA GLY A 320 -8.33 12.49 16.25
C GLY A 320 -8.37 11.82 14.87
N ASN A 321 -8.59 12.59 13.80
CA ASN A 321 -8.47 12.10 12.44
C ASN A 321 -7.05 11.56 12.15
N LYS A 322 -6.99 10.42 11.45
CA LYS A 322 -5.76 9.67 11.18
C LYS A 322 -5.15 10.00 9.81
N LEU A 323 -5.95 10.60 8.93
CA LEU A 323 -5.59 10.82 7.54
C LEU A 323 -4.42 11.80 7.40
N LYS A 324 -3.36 11.30 6.76
CA LYS A 324 -2.12 12.01 6.44
C LYS A 324 -1.95 12.22 4.93
N SER A 325 -2.45 11.30 4.11
CA SER A 325 -2.38 11.42 2.65
C SER A 325 -3.77 11.27 2.04
N LEU A 326 -4.15 12.22 1.19
CA LEU A 326 -5.40 12.21 0.46
C LEU A 326 -5.13 12.42 -1.03
N THR A 327 -5.60 11.48 -1.86
CA THR A 327 -5.70 11.65 -3.31
C THR A 327 -7.16 11.49 -3.71
N VAL A 328 -7.75 12.53 -4.29
CA VAL A 328 -9.15 12.55 -4.78
C VAL A 328 -9.20 12.81 -6.27
N LEU A 329 -10.16 12.17 -6.95
CA LEU A 329 -10.47 12.42 -8.36
C LEU A 329 -11.64 13.39 -8.43
N LEU A 330 -11.48 14.52 -9.14
CA LEU A 330 -12.52 15.54 -9.29
C LEU A 330 -12.79 15.81 -10.77
N LYS A 331 -14.07 16.01 -11.09
CA LYS A 331 -14.50 16.36 -12.44
C LYS A 331 -14.14 17.81 -12.78
N VAL A 332 -13.61 18.01 -13.98
CA VAL A 332 -13.46 19.34 -14.59
C VAL A 332 -14.75 19.71 -15.32
N GLU A 333 -15.36 20.84 -14.93
CA GLU A 333 -16.54 21.38 -15.61
C GLU A 333 -16.15 22.07 -16.92
N GLU A 334 -17.06 22.06 -17.92
CA GLU A 334 -16.89 22.90 -19.10
C GLU A 334 -16.92 24.37 -18.69
N LEU A 335 -15.76 25.02 -18.76
CA LEU A 335 -15.60 26.44 -18.43
C LEU A 335 -16.22 27.29 -19.53
N SER A 336 -17.53 27.49 -19.43
CA SER A 336 -18.20 28.56 -20.15
C SER A 336 -17.74 29.89 -19.55
N PRO A 337 -17.38 30.90 -20.37
CA PRO A 337 -16.85 32.18 -19.89
C PRO A 337 -17.83 32.93 -18.97
N ASP A 338 -19.13 32.65 -19.08
CA ASP A 338 -20.19 33.25 -18.27
C ASP A 338 -20.47 32.51 -16.95
N THR A 339 -19.91 31.32 -16.75
CA THR A 339 -20.15 30.45 -15.58
C THR A 339 -18.95 30.38 -14.65
N ARG A 340 -18.09 31.40 -14.65
CA ARG A 340 -17.11 31.62 -13.57
C ARG A 340 -17.86 31.99 -12.29
N GLY A 341 -18.58 31.02 -11.72
CA GLY A 341 -19.05 31.10 -10.35
C GLY A 341 -17.84 31.41 -9.50
N SER A 342 -17.83 32.60 -8.90
CA SER A 342 -16.69 32.99 -8.09
C SER A 342 -16.67 32.12 -6.85
N LEU A 343 -15.58 31.37 -6.68
CA LEU A 343 -15.25 30.71 -5.42
C LEU A 343 -14.93 31.74 -4.31
N ASP A 344 -14.99 33.05 -4.59
CA ASP A 344 -14.90 34.09 -3.55
C ASP A 344 -16.06 34.05 -2.55
N ASP A 345 -17.21 33.45 -2.92
CA ASP A 345 -18.33 33.18 -2.00
C ASP A 345 -18.13 31.89 -1.16
N LEU A 346 -16.98 31.20 -1.32
CA LEU A 346 -16.57 30.20 -0.35
C LEU A 346 -16.32 30.93 0.97
N ASN A 347 -17.33 30.92 1.85
CA ASN A 347 -17.13 31.16 3.27
C ASN A 347 -16.22 30.03 3.79
N LEU A 348 -14.92 30.16 3.56
CA LEU A 348 -13.83 29.43 4.23
C LEU A 348 -13.73 29.92 5.68
N ASP A 349 -14.87 30.09 6.35
CA ASP A 349 -15.01 30.49 7.74
C ASP A 349 -14.66 29.29 8.62
N HIS A 350 -13.43 28.80 8.44
CA HIS A 350 -12.80 27.76 9.24
C HIS A 350 -12.14 28.35 10.49
N SER A 351 -12.47 29.60 10.86
CA SER A 351 -11.83 30.35 11.95
C SER A 351 -11.86 29.61 13.28
N ASP A 352 -12.92 28.83 13.53
CA ASP A 352 -13.12 28.14 14.81
C ASP A 352 -12.68 26.66 14.81
N LYS A 353 -12.23 26.09 13.68
CA LYS A 353 -11.84 24.66 13.56
C LYS A 353 -10.38 24.43 13.14
N ARG A 354 -9.48 25.38 13.45
CA ARG A 354 -8.09 25.47 12.94
C ARG A 354 -7.10 24.34 13.32
N HIS A 355 -7.53 23.18 13.83
CA HIS A 355 -6.60 22.23 14.49
C HIS A 355 -6.78 20.73 14.17
N LEU A 356 -7.52 20.33 13.14
CA LEU A 356 -8.09 18.97 13.16
C LEU A 356 -7.51 17.93 12.21
N LEU A 357 -6.84 18.30 11.11
CA LEU A 357 -6.11 17.32 10.30
C LEU A 357 -4.63 17.60 10.28
N ASN A 358 -3.87 16.53 10.07
CA ASN A 358 -2.45 16.62 9.81
C ASN A 358 -2.13 16.01 8.43
N LEU A 359 -2.67 16.64 7.38
CA LEU A 359 -2.38 16.18 6.02
C LEU A 359 -0.93 16.51 5.66
N GLU A 360 -0.13 15.46 5.49
CA GLU A 360 1.23 15.53 4.98
C GLU A 360 1.25 15.65 3.45
N LYS A 361 0.26 15.06 2.77
CA LYS A 361 0.13 15.08 1.31
C LYS A 361 -1.33 15.26 0.89
N PHE A 362 -1.55 16.12 -0.10
CA PHE A 362 -2.86 16.30 -0.71
C PHE A 362 -2.74 16.42 -2.23
N THR A 363 -3.29 15.43 -2.93
CA THR A 363 -3.33 15.36 -4.39
C THR A 363 -4.77 15.46 -4.88
N ILE A 364 -5.01 16.30 -5.88
CA ILE A 364 -6.24 16.29 -6.66
C ILE A 364 -5.91 15.84 -8.07
N THR A 365 -6.55 14.77 -8.52
CA THR A 365 -6.51 14.33 -9.91
C THR A 365 -7.69 14.95 -10.64
N LEU A 366 -7.41 15.74 -11.67
CA LEU A 366 -8.43 16.36 -12.50
C LEU A 366 -8.83 15.43 -13.65
N ASP A 367 -10.12 15.13 -13.74
CA ASP A 367 -10.69 14.28 -14.78
C ASP A 367 -11.12 15.14 -16.00
N PHE A 368 -10.38 14.96 -17.10
CA PHE A 368 -10.59 15.64 -18.39
C PHE A 368 -11.30 14.76 -19.42
N HIS A 369 -11.71 13.52 -19.08
CA HIS A 369 -12.30 12.61 -20.07
C HIS A 369 -13.53 13.19 -20.77
N GLN A 370 -14.30 14.03 -20.06
CA GLN A 370 -15.53 14.64 -20.55
C GLN A 370 -15.33 15.91 -21.38
N LEU A 371 -14.13 16.47 -21.43
CA LEU A 371 -13.89 17.66 -22.23
C LEU A 371 -13.81 17.35 -23.73
N PRO A 372 -14.16 18.29 -24.61
CA PRO A 372 -13.90 18.17 -26.04
C PRO A 372 -12.41 17.94 -26.31
N THR A 373 -12.05 17.15 -27.34
CA THR A 373 -10.65 16.83 -27.68
C THR A 373 -9.76 18.07 -27.82
N SER A 374 -10.29 19.15 -28.38
CA SER A 374 -9.58 20.44 -28.53
C SER A 374 -9.19 21.11 -27.20
N GLN A 375 -9.73 20.63 -26.07
CA GLN A 375 -9.47 21.12 -24.72
C GLN A 375 -8.66 20.12 -23.87
N LYS A 376 -8.27 18.97 -24.44
CA LYS A 376 -7.47 17.94 -23.76
C LYS A 376 -5.95 18.13 -23.91
N SER A 377 -5.52 19.09 -24.73
CA SER A 377 -4.10 19.44 -24.89
C SER A 377 -3.59 20.26 -23.69
N LEU A 378 -2.27 20.26 -23.47
CA LEU A 378 -1.64 21.04 -22.40
C LEU A 378 -1.98 22.53 -22.50
N GLU A 379 -1.90 23.11 -23.70
CA GLU A 379 -2.24 24.52 -23.91
C GLU A 379 -3.72 24.78 -23.66
N GLY A 380 -4.60 23.89 -24.12
CA GLY A 380 -6.05 24.01 -23.90
C GLY A 380 -6.43 23.96 -22.42
N VAL A 381 -5.81 23.07 -21.64
CA VAL A 381 -6.01 22.95 -20.19
C VAL A 381 -5.46 24.17 -19.44
N LEU A 382 -4.28 24.67 -19.82
CA LEU A 382 -3.66 25.82 -19.14
C LEU A 382 -4.33 27.16 -19.48
N ASP A 383 -4.77 27.36 -20.72
CA ASP A 383 -5.45 28.59 -21.15
C ASP A 383 -6.88 28.71 -20.59
N ARG A 384 -7.51 27.56 -20.32
CA ARG A 384 -8.83 27.45 -19.70
C ARG A 384 -8.74 26.85 -18.31
N ASN A 385 -7.68 27.11 -17.56
CA ASN A 385 -7.50 26.46 -16.27
C ASN A 385 -8.69 26.80 -15.34
N PRO A 386 -9.25 25.83 -14.59
CA PRO A 386 -10.00 26.18 -13.39
C PRO A 386 -9.16 27.14 -12.53
N ASP A 387 -9.81 28.10 -11.88
CA ASP A 387 -9.13 29.20 -11.18
C ASP A 387 -8.09 28.64 -10.19
N MET A 388 -6.82 28.66 -10.61
CA MET A 388 -5.71 28.04 -9.89
C MET A 388 -5.50 28.69 -8.53
N SER A 389 -5.79 30.00 -8.43
CA SER A 389 -5.75 30.72 -7.16
C SER A 389 -6.81 30.15 -6.20
N GLN A 390 -8.01 29.83 -6.69
CA GLN A 390 -9.06 29.25 -5.85
C GLN A 390 -8.78 27.79 -5.47
N ILE A 391 -8.25 26.98 -6.39
CA ILE A 391 -7.78 25.62 -6.07
C ILE A 391 -6.70 25.70 -4.98
N ALA A 392 -5.72 26.59 -5.13
CA ALA A 392 -4.68 26.81 -4.14
C ALA A 392 -5.27 27.19 -2.78
N LYS A 393 -6.22 28.13 -2.73
CA LYS A 393 -6.90 28.53 -1.49
C LYS A 393 -7.62 27.35 -0.83
N GLY A 394 -8.42 26.59 -1.59
CA GLY A 394 -9.14 25.43 -1.08
C GLY A 394 -8.21 24.33 -0.54
N MET A 395 -7.16 24.01 -1.30
CA MET A 395 -6.15 23.02 -0.87
C MET A 395 -5.38 23.49 0.36
N VAL A 396 -4.98 24.76 0.43
CA VAL A 396 -4.27 25.31 1.60
C VAL A 396 -5.17 25.39 2.84
N ALA A 397 -6.44 25.77 2.66
CA ALA A 397 -7.42 25.79 3.75
C ALA A 397 -7.61 24.39 4.37
N MET A 398 -7.68 23.35 3.54
CA MET A 398 -7.80 21.96 4.00
C MET A 398 -6.48 21.40 4.57
N GLY A 399 -5.40 21.45 3.80
CA GLY A 399 -4.15 20.76 4.12
C GLY A 399 -3.22 21.50 5.08
N GLY A 400 -3.31 22.83 5.17
CA GLY A 400 -2.40 23.64 5.97
C GLY A 400 -0.99 23.79 5.40
N THR A 401 -0.21 24.70 5.96
CA THR A 401 1.09 25.13 5.41
C THR A 401 2.17 24.02 5.35
N GLY A 402 2.02 22.94 6.10
CA GLY A 402 2.96 21.81 6.15
C GLY A 402 2.71 20.71 5.10
N CYS A 403 1.65 20.83 4.30
CA CYS A 403 1.22 19.80 3.37
C CYS A 403 1.95 19.89 2.02
N VAL A 404 2.23 18.74 1.41
CA VAL A 404 2.73 18.64 0.03
C VAL A 404 1.55 18.55 -0.94
N TYR A 405 1.40 19.58 -1.77
CA TYR A 405 0.30 19.69 -2.72
C TYR A 405 0.68 19.26 -4.14
N THR A 406 -0.20 18.50 -4.78
CA THR A 406 -0.03 18.04 -6.17
C THR A 406 -1.37 18.16 -6.93
N LEU A 407 -1.30 18.58 -8.20
CA LEU A 407 -2.39 18.45 -9.16
C LEU A 407 -1.98 17.49 -10.26
N ASP A 408 -2.69 16.38 -10.36
CA ASP A 408 -2.53 15.42 -11.43
C ASP A 408 -3.66 15.56 -12.45
N ALA A 409 -3.49 14.92 -13.61
CA ALA A 409 -4.45 14.93 -14.70
C ALA A 409 -4.74 13.49 -15.13
N THR A 410 -5.98 13.24 -15.54
CA THR A 410 -6.36 12.03 -16.25
C THR A 410 -7.29 12.34 -17.42
N GLY A 411 -7.17 11.59 -18.52
CA GLY A 411 -8.03 11.78 -19.70
C GLY A 411 -7.62 12.95 -20.59
N SER A 412 -6.40 13.45 -20.44
CA SER A 412 -5.77 14.43 -21.33
C SER A 412 -4.92 13.73 -22.41
N GLU A 413 -4.38 14.49 -23.37
CA GLU A 413 -3.48 13.92 -24.40
C GLU A 413 -2.16 13.41 -23.80
N ASN A 414 -1.69 14.03 -22.71
CA ASN A 414 -0.47 13.63 -22.00
C ASN A 414 -0.60 13.94 -20.50
N ASP A 415 -1.27 13.04 -19.78
CA ASP A 415 -1.58 13.17 -18.35
C ASP A 415 -0.38 13.56 -17.49
N LYS A 416 0.79 12.99 -17.80
CA LYS A 416 2.02 13.24 -17.04
C LYS A 416 2.57 14.64 -17.26
N GLU A 417 2.52 15.17 -18.49
CA GLU A 417 2.99 16.53 -18.77
C GLU A 417 1.99 17.58 -18.28
N VAL A 418 0.69 17.32 -18.45
CA VAL A 418 -0.38 18.17 -17.94
C VAL A 418 -0.33 18.26 -16.42
N GLY A 419 -0.25 17.13 -15.71
CA GLY A 419 -0.11 17.12 -14.25
C GLY A 419 1.13 17.88 -13.75
N LYS A 420 2.27 17.75 -14.43
CA LYS A 420 3.47 18.55 -14.11
C LYS A 420 3.24 20.06 -14.30
N GLY A 421 2.57 20.45 -15.38
CA GLY A 421 2.23 21.83 -15.68
C GLY A 421 1.29 22.43 -14.62
N LEU A 422 0.21 21.71 -14.30
CA LEU A 422 -0.77 22.09 -13.28
C LEU A 422 -0.13 22.18 -11.89
N THR A 423 0.66 21.19 -11.49
CA THR A 423 1.38 21.22 -10.21
C THR A 423 2.35 22.39 -10.12
N LYS A 424 3.02 22.76 -11.22
CA LYS A 424 3.89 23.94 -11.26
C LYS A 424 3.09 25.23 -11.09
N ALA A 425 1.96 25.37 -11.78
CA ALA A 425 1.06 26.53 -11.65
C ALA A 425 0.49 26.65 -10.22
N LEU A 426 0.02 25.54 -9.65
CA LEU A 426 -0.46 25.48 -8.27
C LEU A 426 0.60 25.98 -7.28
N LYS A 427 1.83 25.51 -7.41
CA LYS A 427 2.93 25.92 -6.50
C LYS A 427 3.20 27.42 -6.57
N VAL A 428 3.07 28.04 -7.75
CA VAL A 428 3.21 29.50 -7.88
C VAL A 428 2.11 30.22 -7.10
N GLU A 429 0.85 29.78 -7.24
CA GLU A 429 -0.27 30.39 -6.51
C GLU A 429 -0.20 30.15 -5.00
N ILE A 430 0.17 28.95 -4.54
CA ILE A 430 0.38 28.67 -3.11
C ILE A 430 1.47 29.57 -2.51
N MET A 431 2.60 29.71 -3.21
CA MET A 431 3.68 30.60 -2.77
C MET A 431 3.20 32.05 -2.71
N ARG A 432 2.38 32.49 -3.67
CA ARG A 432 1.77 33.81 -3.66
C ARG A 432 0.84 33.98 -2.46
N LEU A 433 -0.04 33.02 -2.17
CA LEU A 433 -0.92 33.05 -1.00
C LEU A 433 -0.14 33.18 0.32
N TRP A 434 0.99 32.48 0.43
CA TRP A 434 1.86 32.58 1.61
C TRP A 434 2.58 33.91 1.74
N VAL A 435 2.87 34.59 0.62
CA VAL A 435 3.49 35.93 0.64
C VAL A 435 2.44 37.01 0.93
N ASP A 436 1.29 36.93 0.27
CA ASP A 436 0.26 37.97 0.30
C ASP A 436 -0.59 37.89 1.58
N SER A 437 -0.86 36.68 2.09
CA SER A 437 -1.77 36.43 3.22
C SER A 437 -1.30 35.31 4.18
N PRO A 438 -0.08 35.38 4.76
CA PRO A 438 0.47 34.31 5.62
C PRO A 438 -0.34 34.04 6.89
N ALA A 439 -1.18 34.97 7.33
CA ALA A 439 -1.97 34.86 8.56
C ALA A 439 -3.45 34.46 8.33
N GLU A 440 -3.93 34.48 7.08
CA GLU A 440 -5.36 34.34 6.77
C GLU A 440 -5.72 32.98 6.17
N ILE A 441 -4.79 32.31 5.47
CA ILE A 441 -5.10 31.09 4.70
C ILE A 441 -4.13 29.97 5.08
N GLY A 442 -4.67 28.95 5.72
CA GLY A 442 -3.94 27.79 6.21
C GLY A 442 -3.59 27.88 7.69
N TRP A 443 -3.42 26.72 8.32
CA TRP A 443 -2.98 26.59 9.70
C TRP A 443 -1.51 26.12 9.73
N GLU A 444 -0.77 26.57 10.73
CA GLU A 444 0.61 26.13 10.96
C GLU A 444 0.59 24.78 11.67
N HIS A 445 1.42 23.85 11.21
CA HIS A 445 1.54 22.53 11.80
C HIS A 445 2.03 22.66 13.25
N VAL A 446 1.12 22.49 14.21
CA VAL A 446 1.51 22.44 15.63
C VAL A 446 2.35 21.18 15.80
N LYS A 447 3.65 21.37 16.03
CA LYS A 447 4.55 20.26 16.38
C LYS A 447 4.04 19.66 17.69
N THR A 448 3.37 18.52 17.61
CA THR A 448 3.09 17.68 18.77
C THR A 448 4.43 17.29 19.39
N LYS A 449 4.66 17.76 20.62
CA LYS A 449 5.86 17.47 21.41
C LYS A 449 5.79 16.09 22.03
#